data_AF-A0A6V7HWR1-F1
#
_entry.id   AF-A0A6V7HWR1-F1
#
_cell.length_a   1.000
_cell.length_b   1.000
_cell.length_c   1.000
_cell.angle_alpha   90.00
_cell.angle_beta   90.00
_cell.angle_gamma   90.00
#
_symmetry.space_group_name_H-M   'P 1'
#
loop_
_entity.id
_entity.type
_entity.pdbx_description
1 polymer ?
#
loop_
_entity_poly.entity_id
_entity_poly.type
_entity_poly.pdbx_seq_one_letter_code
_entity_poly.pdbx_strand_id
1 'polypeptide(L)'
;QSSPTQYFWYRTTLMISKDIDTPEVFNWKIAIALVIAWILVYMCMIKGIASSGKVVYVTATFPYIVLIIFFFRGVTLKGMSDGLRHLFTPK
;
A
#
# COMPACT_ATOMS: atom_id res chain seq x y z
N GLN A 1 -1.10 25.05 4.40
CA GLN A 1 -1.40 24.57 3.05
C GLN A 1 -1.04 23.09 3.00
N SER A 2 -1.97 22.22 2.61
CA SER A 2 -1.69 20.78 2.52
C SER A 2 -0.93 20.47 1.23
N SER A 3 0.03 19.54 1.27
CA SER A 3 0.70 19.09 0.04
C SER A 3 -0.32 18.45 -0.92
N PRO A 4 -0.07 18.46 -2.24
CA PRO A 4 -0.98 17.86 -3.22
C PRO A 4 -1.27 16.38 -2.94
N THR A 5 -0.29 15.63 -2.43
CA THR A 5 -0.44 14.22 -2.06
C THR A 5 -1.32 14.03 -0.83
N GLN A 6 -1.17 14.87 0.20
CA GLN A 6 -2.07 14.87 1.35
C GLN A 6 -3.50 15.23 0.93
N TYR A 7 -3.69 16.22 0.07
CA TYR A 7 -5.02 16.57 -0.43
C TYR A 7 -5.65 15.42 -1.19
N PHE A 8 -4.91 14.80 -2.12
CA PHE A 8 -5.37 13.63 -2.85
C PHE A 8 -5.82 12.50 -1.91
N TRP A 9 -4.98 12.15 -0.94
CA TRP A 9 -5.28 11.07 0.00
C TRP A 9 -6.55 11.36 0.82
N TYR A 10 -6.61 12.51 1.51
CA TYR A 10 -7.68 12.79 2.46
C TYR A 10 -8.98 13.27 1.81
N ARG A 11 -8.89 14.05 0.72
CA ARG A 11 -10.06 14.69 0.11
C ARG A 11 -10.53 14.01 -1.16
N THR A 12 -9.66 13.33 -1.90
CA THR A 12 -10.04 12.67 -3.16
C THR A 12 -10.25 11.17 -3.00
N THR A 13 -9.33 10.48 -2.33
CA THR A 13 -9.39 9.02 -2.15
C THR A 13 -10.30 8.65 -1.00
N LEU A 14 -10.00 9.13 0.21
CA LEU A 14 -10.74 8.77 1.42
C LEU A 14 -12.10 9.46 1.52
N MET A 15 -12.17 10.75 1.16
CA MET A 15 -13.32 11.62 1.44
C MET A 15 -13.64 11.63 2.94
N ILE A 16 -12.65 12.03 3.75
CA ILE A 16 -12.76 12.00 5.21
C ILE A 16 -13.82 13.00 5.72
N SER A 17 -14.68 12.53 6.62
CA SER A 17 -15.62 13.37 7.37
C SER A 17 -14.89 14.27 8.37
N LYS A 18 -15.57 15.31 8.85
CA LYS A 18 -14.98 16.20 9.87
C LYS A 18 -14.79 15.48 11.21
N ASP A 19 -15.75 14.65 11.58
CA ASP A 19 -15.79 13.93 12.85
C ASP A 19 -16.26 12.48 12.65
N ILE A 20 -15.95 11.60 13.60
CA ILE A 20 -16.36 10.18 13.58
C ILE A 20 -17.87 10.02 13.82
N ASP A 21 -18.47 10.94 14.58
CA ASP A 21 -19.89 10.93 14.93
C ASP A 21 -20.79 11.42 13.79
N THR A 22 -20.19 12.00 12.75
CA THR A 22 -20.89 12.51 11.57
C THR A 22 -20.37 11.82 10.31
N PRO A 23 -20.70 10.54 10.10
CA PRO A 23 -20.31 9.85 8.88
C PRO A 23 -20.90 10.59 7.66
N GLU A 24 -20.01 10.96 6.74
CA GLU A 24 -20.39 11.55 5.46
C GLU A 24 -20.89 10.46 4.48
N VAL A 25 -21.14 10.86 3.24
CA VAL A 25 -21.68 10.02 2.17
C VAL A 25 -20.80 8.79 1.91
N PHE A 26 -21.46 7.67 1.63
CA PHE A 26 -20.81 6.40 1.30
C PHE A 26 -19.85 6.52 0.10
N ASN A 27 -18.57 6.20 0.31
CA ASN A 27 -17.55 6.23 -0.74
C ASN A 27 -17.59 4.97 -1.61
N TRP A 28 -18.39 5.03 -2.68
CA TRP A 28 -18.57 3.91 -3.62
C TRP A 28 -17.27 3.47 -4.32
N LYS A 29 -16.28 4.37 -4.47
CA LYS A 29 -14.99 4.03 -5.11
C LYS A 29 -14.21 3.04 -4.25
N ILE A 30 -14.13 3.29 -2.93
CA ILE A 30 -13.49 2.37 -1.97
C ILE A 30 -14.29 1.08 -1.87
N ALA A 31 -15.62 1.14 -1.90
CA ALA A 31 -16.47 -0.04 -1.87
C ALA A 31 -16.21 -0.98 -3.06
N ILE A 32 -16.13 -0.44 -4.29
CA ILE A 32 -15.73 -1.23 -5.46
C ILE A 32 -14.33 -1.81 -5.28
N ALA A 33 -13.36 -1.01 -4.81
CA ALA A 33 -11.99 -1.50 -4.59
C ALA A 33 -11.95 -2.67 -3.59
N LEU A 34 -12.79 -2.61 -2.54
CA LEU A 34 -12.93 -3.68 -1.56
C LEU A 34 -13.57 -4.94 -2.17
N VAL A 35 -14.61 -4.79 -2.98
CA VAL A 35 -15.24 -5.91 -3.69
C VAL A 35 -14.24 -6.60 -4.63
N ILE A 36 -13.45 -5.82 -5.39
CA ILE A 36 -12.40 -6.35 -6.26
C ILE A 36 -11.34 -7.10 -5.43
N ALA A 37 -10.91 -6.56 -4.29
CA ALA A 37 -9.95 -7.23 -3.41
C ALA A 37 -10.47 -8.58 -2.91
N TRP A 38 -11.74 -8.66 -2.48
CA TRP A 38 -12.37 -9.92 -2.06
C TRP A 38 -12.49 -10.93 -3.19
N ILE A 39 -12.83 -10.49 -4.40
CA ILE A 39 -12.87 -11.35 -5.59
C ILE A 39 -11.47 -11.93 -5.87
N LEU A 40 -10.41 -11.12 -5.81
CA LEU A 40 -9.04 -11.59 -5.98
C LEU A 40 -8.66 -12.64 -4.92
N VAL A 41 -8.95 -12.38 -3.65
CA VAL A 41 -8.71 -13.34 -2.55
C VAL A 41 -9.45 -14.66 -2.82
N TYR A 42 -10.72 -14.58 -3.19
CA TYR A 42 -11.51 -15.77 -3.53
C TYR A 42 -10.91 -16.55 -4.70
N MET A 43 -10.51 -15.86 -5.78
CA MET A 43 -9.84 -16.50 -6.93
C MET A 43 -8.52 -17.17 -6.55
N CYS A 44 -7.75 -16.60 -5.63
CA CYS A 44 -6.52 -17.22 -5.13
C CYS A 44 -6.79 -18.51 -4.33
N MET A 45 -7.96 -18.65 -3.72
CA MET A 45 -8.32 -19.76 -2.82
C MET A 45 -9.15 -20.86 -3.49
N ILE A 46 -9.90 -20.55 -4.56
CA ILE A 46 -10.95 -21.42 -5.12
C ILE A 46 -10.44 -22.81 -5.58
N LYS A 47 -9.20 -22.91 -6.05
CA LYS A 47 -8.59 -24.17 -6.52
C LYS A 47 -7.77 -24.90 -5.44
N GLY A 48 -7.88 -24.47 -4.18
CA GLY A 48 -7.20 -25.06 -3.04
C GLY A 48 -5.67 -24.90 -3.05
N ILE A 49 -5.02 -25.54 -2.09
CA ILE A 49 -3.59 -25.34 -1.75
C ILE A 49 -2.65 -25.63 -2.93
N ALA A 50 -2.98 -26.59 -3.81
CA ALA A 50 -2.16 -26.91 -4.98
C ALA A 50 -2.11 -25.77 -6.02
N SER A 51 -3.19 -24.99 -6.14
CA SER A 51 -3.24 -23.82 -7.02
C SER A 51 -2.80 -22.54 -6.29
N SER A 52 -3.19 -22.37 -5.02
CA SER A 52 -2.74 -21.26 -4.19
C SER A 52 -1.23 -21.26 -4.03
N GLY A 53 -0.60 -22.43 -3.90
CA GLY A 53 0.86 -22.58 -3.84
C GLY A 53 1.57 -21.98 -5.06
N LYS A 54 1.02 -22.18 -6.26
CA LYS A 54 1.57 -21.58 -7.51
C LYS A 54 1.54 -20.05 -7.49
N VAL A 55 0.43 -19.48 -7.01
CA VAL A 55 0.29 -18.02 -6.89
C VAL A 55 1.21 -17.48 -5.80
N VAL A 56 1.34 -18.19 -4.68
CA VAL A 56 2.21 -17.83 -3.55
C VAL A 56 3.67 -17.74 -3.97
N TYR A 57 4.17 -18.62 -4.86
CA TYR A 57 5.53 -18.49 -5.37
C TYR A 57 5.78 -17.12 -6.02
N VAL A 58 4.79 -16.55 -6.71
CA VAL A 58 4.93 -15.20 -7.30
C VAL A 58 4.69 -14.12 -6.27
N THR A 59 3.60 -14.19 -5.50
CA THR A 59 3.24 -13.11 -4.55
C THR A 59 4.19 -13.02 -3.37
N ALA A 60 4.86 -14.12 -2.98
CA ALA A 60 5.88 -14.12 -1.95
C ALA A 60 7.25 -13.67 -2.47
N THR A 61 7.61 -13.96 -3.73
CA THR A 61 8.91 -13.57 -4.30
C THR A 61 8.93 -12.13 -4.82
N PHE A 62 7.82 -11.65 -5.38
CA PHE A 62 7.71 -10.31 -5.95
C PHE A 62 8.09 -9.18 -4.97
N PRO A 63 7.63 -9.17 -3.70
CA PRO A 63 8.05 -8.16 -2.73
C PRO A 63 9.56 -8.08 -2.55
N TYR A 64 10.28 -9.22 -2.53
CA TYR A 64 11.74 -9.22 -2.40
C TYR A 64 12.41 -8.56 -3.61
N ILE A 65 11.94 -8.84 -4.82
CA ILE A 65 12.48 -8.21 -6.05
C ILE A 65 12.26 -6.69 -5.99
N VAL A 66 11.05 -6.25 -5.63
CA VAL A 66 10.73 -4.82 -5.50
C VAL A 66 11.60 -4.15 -4.43
N LEU A 67 11.78 -4.80 -3.27
CA LEU A 67 12.64 -4.29 -2.20
C LEU A 67 14.09 -4.15 -2.63
N ILE A 68 14.64 -5.12 -3.37
CA ILE A 68 16.01 -5.05 -3.90
C ILE A 68 16.14 -3.86 -4.86
N ILE A 69 15.19 -3.67 -5.78
CA ILE A 69 15.18 -2.53 -6.71
C ILE A 69 15.07 -1.21 -5.94
N PHE A 70 14.17 -1.13 -4.97
CA PHE A 70 13.98 0.06 -4.14
C PHE A 70 15.19 0.36 -3.27
N PHE A 71 15.91 -0.66 -2.79
CA PHE A 71 17.15 -0.50 -2.07
C PHE A 71 18.22 0.18 -2.94
N PHE A 72 18.48 -0.38 -4.13
CA PHE A 72 19.45 0.21 -5.06
C PHE A 72 19.05 1.62 -5.51
N ARG A 73 17.75 1.85 -5.73
CA ARG A 73 17.25 3.19 -6.03
C ARG A 73 17.45 4.13 -4.84
N GLY A 74 17.13 3.70 -3.63
CA GLY A 74 17.28 4.49 -2.40
C GLY A 74 18.73 4.92 -2.15
N VAL A 75 19.70 4.03 -2.33
CA VAL A 75 21.12 4.35 -2.12
C VAL A 75 21.73 5.24 -3.20
N THR A 76 21.10 5.30 -4.39
CA THR A 76 21.53 6.18 -5.48
C THR A 76 20.92 7.59 -5.40
N LEU A 77 19.94 7.82 -4.53
CA LEU A 77 19.38 9.16 -4.30
C LEU A 77 20.30 10.03 -3.44
N LYS A 78 20.36 11.33 -3.77
CA LYS A 78 21.02 12.34 -2.94
C LYS A 78 20.25 12.46 -1.61
N GLY A 79 20.98 12.48 -0.49
CA GLY A 79 20.40 12.57 0.87
C GLY A 79 20.18 11.22 1.58
N MET A 80 20.61 10.09 0.99
CA MET A 80 20.53 8.78 1.64
C MET A 80 21.27 8.74 2.99
N SER A 81 22.43 9.39 3.09
CA SER A 81 23.24 9.43 4.31
C SER A 81 22.49 10.03 5.50
N ASP A 82 21.65 11.03 5.26
CA ASP A 82 20.93 11.74 6.31
C ASP A 82 19.79 10.89 6.85
N GLY A 83 19.10 10.16 5.97
CA GLY A 83 18.10 9.16 6.36
C GLY A 83 18.70 8.01 7.17
N LEU A 84 19.87 7.48 6.75
CA LEU A 84 20.57 6.44 7.51
C LEU A 84 21.03 6.93 8.88
N ARG A 85 21.62 8.14 8.94
CA ARG A 85 22.04 8.74 10.20
C ARG A 85 20.87 8.95 11.14
N HIS A 86 19.72 9.41 10.65
CA HIS A 86 18.52 9.56 11.47
C HIS A 86 18.01 8.23 12.02
N LEU A 87 18.08 7.15 11.23
CA LEU A 87 17.62 5.82 11.65
C LEU A 87 18.55 5.16 12.69
N PHE A 88 19.87 5.29 12.51
CA PHE A 88 20.87 4.57 13.32
C PHE A 88 21.51 5.40 14.43
N THR A 89 21.24 6.70 14.53
CA THR A 89 21.70 7.52 15.66
C THR A 89 20.63 7.47 16.76
N PRO A 90 20.89 6.80 17.89
CA PRO A 90 19.98 6.88 19.03
C PRO A 90 19.93 8.32 19.54
N LYS A 91 18.75 8.76 19.98
CA LYS A 91 18.59 10.05 20.66
C LYS A 91 19.26 10.06 22.02
#